data_AF-A0A839UND8-F1
#
_entry.id   AF-A0A839UND8-F1
#
_cell.length_a   1.000
_cell.length_b   1.000
_cell.length_c   1.000
_cell.angle_alpha   90.00
_cell.angle_beta   90.00
_cell.angle_gamma   90.00
#
_symmetry.space_group_name_H-M   'P 1'
#
loop_
_entity.id
_entity.type
_entity.pdbx_description
1 polymer ?
#
loop_
_entity_poly.entity_id
_entity_poly.type
_entity_poly.pdbx_seq_one_letter_code
_entity_poly.pdbx_strand_id
1 'polypeptide(L)'
;MKEIFKIELSFLSLIKISSVIGFSAGVVAIPFYMYTFATGMGFDIALLQLIFMGPVVGMINGALLGFLAYPFYWWFSKKVGVKYSGYFYPVSDKNA
;
A
#
# COMPACT_ATOMS: atom_id res chain seq x y z
N MET A 1 14.60 -33.81 1.52
CA MET A 1 13.97 -33.03 0.41
C MET A 1 13.79 -31.60 0.89
N LYS A 2 14.22 -30.60 0.11
CA LYS A 2 14.03 -29.19 0.46
C LYS A 2 12.65 -28.77 -0.05
N GLU A 3 11.67 -28.62 0.83
CA GLU A 3 10.35 -28.14 0.43
C GLU A 3 10.45 -26.67 0.06
N ILE A 4 10.11 -26.34 -1.19
CA ILE A 4 10.06 -24.97 -1.69
C ILE A 4 8.61 -24.54 -1.67
N PHE A 5 8.22 -23.81 -0.64
CA PHE A 5 6.90 -23.19 -0.56
C PHE A 5 6.89 -21.93 -1.43
N LYS A 6 5.97 -21.88 -2.40
CA LYS A 6 5.76 -20.70 -3.23
C LYS A 6 4.81 -19.77 -2.49
N ILE A 7 5.31 -18.64 -2.02
CA ILE A 7 4.47 -17.59 -1.42
C ILE A 7 4.05 -16.65 -2.52
N GLU A 8 2.74 -16.58 -2.74
CA GLU A 8 2.13 -15.59 -3.61
C GLU A 8 1.25 -14.70 -2.76
N LEU A 9 1.38 -13.38 -2.92
CA LEU A 9 0.42 -12.46 -2.31
C LEU A 9 -0.93 -12.67 -2.99
N SER A 10 -1.95 -12.95 -2.19
CA SER A 10 -3.33 -12.89 -2.67
C SER A 10 -3.64 -11.44 -3.09
N PHE A 11 -4.60 -11.30 -3.99
CA PHE A 11 -5.07 -9.98 -4.44
C PHE A 11 -5.41 -9.04 -3.28
N LEU A 12 -6.16 -9.54 -2.29
CA LEU A 12 -6.52 -8.76 -1.10
C LEU A 12 -5.31 -8.40 -0.25
N SER A 13 -4.34 -9.31 -0.10
CA SER A 13 -3.11 -9.00 0.64
C SER A 13 -2.26 -7.95 -0.08
N LEU A 14 -2.19 -7.99 -1.41
CA LEU A 14 -1.51 -6.96 -2.20
C LEU A 14 -2.18 -5.60 -2.01
N ILE A 15 -3.51 -5.54 -2.13
CA ILE A 15 -4.27 -4.30 -1.91
C ILE A 15 -4.04 -3.76 -0.50
N LYS A 16 -4.10 -4.60 0.53
CA LYS A 16 -3.86 -4.17 1.93
C LYS A 16 -2.47 -3.57 2.09
N ILE A 17 -1.43 -4.24 1.59
CA ILE A 17 -0.05 -3.73 1.67
C ILE A 17 0.08 -2.41 0.89
N SER A 18 -0.42 -2.35 -0.34
CA SER A 18 -0.38 -1.13 -1.14
C SER A 18 -1.17 0.01 -0.49
N SER A 19 -2.27 -0.28 0.19
CA SER A 19 -3.06 0.70 0.97
C SER A 19 -2.25 1.26 2.14
N VAL A 20 -1.52 0.41 2.87
CA VAL A 20 -0.65 0.82 3.98
C VAL A 20 0.53 1.67 3.47
N ILE A 21 1.13 1.27 2.35
CA ILE A 21 2.18 2.06 1.69
C ILE A 21 1.64 3.42 1.26
N GLY A 22 0.47 3.44 0.62
CA GLY A 22 -0.20 4.66 0.19
C GLY A 22 -0.57 5.58 1.36
N PHE A 23 -1.05 5.03 2.47
CA PHE A 23 -1.30 5.78 3.70
C PHE A 23 -0.02 6.46 4.20
N SER A 24 1.07 5.70 4.27
CA SER A 24 2.38 6.19 4.70
C SER A 24 2.90 7.30 3.77
N ALA A 25 2.73 7.13 2.46
CA ALA A 25 3.06 8.15 1.47
C ALA A 25 2.22 9.43 1.66
N GLY A 26 0.92 9.28 1.96
CA GLY A 26 0.03 10.39 2.28
C GLY A 26 0.46 11.16 3.53
N VAL A 27 0.94 10.47 4.57
CA VAL A 27 1.51 11.10 5.77
C VAL A 27 2.80 11.86 5.45
N VAL A 28 3.72 11.24 4.70
CA VAL A 28 5.00 11.86 4.33
C VAL A 28 4.82 13.07 3.42
N ALA A 29 3.74 13.12 2.63
CA ALA A 29 3.45 14.24 1.76
C ALA A 29 2.98 15.51 2.52
N ILE A 30 2.46 15.38 3.75
CA ILE A 30 1.95 16.51 4.56
C ILE A 30 2.95 17.68 4.67
N PRO A 31 4.21 17.49 5.11
CA PRO A 31 5.16 18.60 5.23
C PRO A 31 5.45 19.31 3.90
N PHE A 32 5.44 18.58 2.77
CA PHE A 32 5.63 19.19 1.45
C PHE A 32 4.46 20.11 1.09
N TYR A 33 3.24 19.64 1.33
CA TYR A 33 2.06 20.47 1.13
C TYR A 33 2.04 21.66 2.08
N MET A 34 2.41 21.50 3.35
CA MET A 34 2.52 22.62 4.30
C MET A 34 3.47 23.71 3.80
N TYR A 35 4.62 23.32 3.22
CA TYR A 35 5.55 24.26 2.59
C TYR A 35 4.91 25.00 1.39
N THR A 36 4.17 24.28 0.54
CA THR A 36 3.49 24.88 -0.62
C THR A 36 2.34 25.81 -0.21
N PHE A 37 1.55 25.47 0.82
CA PHE A 37 0.45 26.32 1.29
C PHE A 37 0.96 27.54 2.06
N ALA A 38 2.05 27.43 2.81
CA ALA A 38 2.70 28.55 3.48
C ALA A 38 3.12 29.68 2.52
N THR A 39 3.33 29.35 1.24
CA THR A 39 3.79 30.29 0.20
C THR A 39 2.67 30.80 -0.72
N GLY A 40 1.44 30.29 -0.62
CA GLY A 40 0.45 30.43 -1.70
C GLY A 40 -0.99 30.80 -1.34
N MET A 41 -1.65 30.18 -0.36
CA MET A 41 -3.09 30.38 -0.15
C MET A 41 -3.51 30.03 1.30
N GLY A 42 -4.58 30.67 1.77
CA GLY A 42 -5.12 30.63 3.14
C GLY A 42 -4.88 29.35 3.94
N PHE A 43 -4.15 29.51 5.04
CA PHE A 43 -3.46 28.45 5.77
C PHE A 43 -4.39 27.58 6.62
N ASP A 44 -5.52 28.11 7.08
CA ASP A 44 -6.20 27.54 8.26
C ASP A 44 -7.13 26.36 7.95
N ILE A 45 -7.85 26.38 6.84
CA ILE A 45 -8.81 25.31 6.49
C ILE A 45 -8.14 24.21 5.67
N ALA A 46 -7.21 24.57 4.80
CA ALA A 46 -6.52 23.63 3.92
C ALA A 46 -5.61 22.67 4.70
N LEU A 47 -4.98 23.15 5.78
CA LEU A 47 -4.00 22.37 6.55
C LEU A 47 -4.68 21.27 7.38
N LEU A 48 -5.83 21.57 7.98
CA LEU A 48 -6.61 20.60 8.72
C LEU A 48 -7.16 19.51 7.79
N GLN A 49 -7.72 19.89 6.64
CA GLN A 49 -8.18 18.94 5.63
C GLN A 49 -7.03 18.07 5.13
N LEU A 50 -5.85 18.64 4.93
CA LEU A 50 -4.71 17.92 4.38
C LEU A 50 -4.08 16.92 5.37
N ILE A 51 -4.03 17.26 6.66
CA ILE A 51 -3.49 16.36 7.70
C ILE A 51 -4.40 15.14 7.88
N PHE A 52 -5.72 15.34 7.88
CA PHE A 52 -6.67 14.24 8.11
C PHE A 52 -7.03 13.48 6.82
N MET A 53 -7.18 14.18 5.69
CA MET A 53 -7.53 13.53 4.43
C MET A 53 -6.33 13.04 3.64
N GLY A 54 -5.14 13.63 3.78
CA GLY A 54 -3.93 13.22 3.06
C GLY A 54 -3.60 11.73 3.23
N PRO A 55 -3.55 11.19 4.47
CA PRO A 55 -3.33 9.77 4.70
C PRO A 55 -4.45 8.88 4.14
N VAL A 56 -5.71 9.32 4.24
CA VAL A 56 -6.87 8.57 3.74
C VAL A 56 -6.88 8.53 2.21
N VAL A 57 -6.62 9.65 1.55
CA VAL A 57 -6.49 9.75 0.09
C VAL A 57 -5.28 8.93 -0.38
N GLY A 58 -4.16 9.01 0.34
CA GLY A 58 -2.99 8.17 0.09
C GLY A 58 -3.31 6.68 0.19
N MET A 59 -4.07 6.27 1.20
CA MET A 59 -4.52 4.88 1.38
C MET A 59 -5.39 4.41 0.21
N ILE A 60 -6.38 5.22 -0.21
CA ILE A 60 -7.27 4.90 -1.33
C ILE A 60 -6.48 4.80 -2.64
N ASN A 61 -5.57 5.76 -2.88
CA ASN A 61 -4.69 5.71 -4.04
C ASN A 61 -3.78 4.48 -4.01
N GLY A 62 -3.24 4.12 -2.85
CA GLY A 62 -2.49 2.89 -2.65
C GLY A 62 -3.31 1.65 -2.97
N ALA A 63 -4.57 1.59 -2.55
CA ALA A 63 -5.49 0.50 -2.87
C ALA A 63 -5.74 0.38 -4.39
N LEU A 64 -6.02 1.50 -5.06
CA LEU A 64 -6.25 1.57 -6.50
C LEU A 64 -5.00 1.17 -7.30
N LEU A 65 -3.82 1.63 -6.88
CA LEU A 65 -2.56 1.24 -7.49
C LEU A 65 -2.28 -0.24 -7.27
N GLY A 66 -2.55 -0.79 -6.08
CA GLY A 66 -2.45 -2.21 -5.80
C GLY A 66 -3.38 -3.06 -6.68
N PHE A 67 -4.62 -2.58 -6.90
CA PHE A 67 -5.58 -3.19 -7.81
C PHE A 67 -5.04 -3.22 -9.25
N LEU A 68 -4.55 -2.08 -9.76
CA LEU A 68 -4.00 -1.98 -11.11
C LEU A 68 -2.68 -2.75 -11.27
N ALA A 69 -1.88 -2.85 -10.21
CA ALA A 69 -0.60 -3.56 -10.21
C ALA A 69 -0.77 -5.08 -10.11
N TYR A 70 -1.89 -5.58 -9.61
CA TYR A 70 -2.12 -7.02 -9.44
C TYR A 70 -1.92 -7.86 -10.72
N PRO A 71 -2.49 -7.52 -11.90
CA PRO A 71 -2.27 -8.31 -13.11
C PRO A 71 -0.79 -8.38 -13.50
N PHE A 72 -0.03 -7.30 -13.31
CA PHE A 72 1.41 -7.26 -13.56
C PHE A 72 2.18 -8.08 -12.53
N TYR A 73 1.82 -7.98 -11.25
CA TYR A 73 2.39 -8.77 -10.16
C TYR A 73 2.21 -10.26 -10.42
N TRP A 74 1.00 -10.68 -10.78
CA TRP A 74 0.66 -12.08 -11.06
C TRP A 74 1.40 -12.62 -12.28
N TRP A 75 1.49 -11.83 -13.35
CA TRP A 75 2.24 -12.21 -14.54
C TRP A 75 3.74 -12.36 -14.25
N PHE A 76 4.31 -11.41 -13.49
CA PHE A 76 5.71 -11.42 -13.10
C PHE A 76 6.04 -12.59 -12.16
N SER A 77 5.19 -12.84 -11.16
CA SER A 77 5.38 -13.93 -10.20
C SER A 77 5.33 -15.31 -10.84
N LYS A 78 4.52 -15.47 -11.91
CA LYS A 78 4.48 -16.67 -12.74
C LYS A 78 5.72 -16.87 -13.62
N LYS A 79 6.27 -15.80 -14.19
CA LYS A 79 7.43 -15.89 -15.10
C LYS A 79 8.77 -16.02 -14.38
N VAL A 80 8.97 -15.22 -13.33
CA VAL A 80 10.28 -15.06 -12.68
C VAL A 80 10.43 -16.01 -11.50
N GLY A 81 9.33 -16.53 -10.95
CA GLY A 81 9.36 -17.43 -9.81
C GLY A 81 9.93 -16.72 -8.59
N VAL A 82 9.12 -15.86 -7.96
CA VAL A 82 9.60 -15.07 -6.82
C VAL A 82 9.78 -15.99 -5.60
N LYS A 83 11.02 -16.11 -5.13
CA LYS A 83 11.36 -16.80 -3.89
C LYS A 83 11.34 -15.78 -2.76
N TYR A 84 10.35 -15.89 -1.87
CA TYR A 84 10.27 -15.07 -0.67
C TYR A 84 10.86 -15.86 0.51
N SER A 85 11.77 -15.25 1.25
CA SER A 85 12.26 -15.75 2.55
C SER A 85 11.59 -14.96 3.68
N GLY A 86 11.07 -15.63 4.70
CA GLY A 86 10.42 -14.97 5.83
C GLY A 86 9.96 -15.93 6.93
N TYR A 87 9.35 -15.38 7.98
CA TYR A 87 8.69 -16.14 9.02
C TYR A 87 7.23 -16.37 8.61
N PHE A 88 6.84 -17.64 8.47
CA PHE A 88 5.49 -18.02 8.09
C PHE A 88 4.71 -18.47 9.32
N TYR A 89 3.56 -17.83 9.56
CA TYR A 89 2.64 -18.24 10.61
C TYR A 89 1.54 -19.10 9.98
N PRO A 90 1.22 -20.27 10.55
CA PRO A 90 0.12 -21.09 10.07
C PRO A 90 -1.20 -20.34 10.27
N VAL A 91 -1.98 -20.20 9.19
CA VAL A 91 -3.32 -19.62 9.25
C VAL A 91 -4.31 -20.76 9.51
N SER A 92 -5.05 -20.69 10.62
CA SER A 92 -6.13 -21.63 10.91
C SER A 92 -7.40 -21.14 10.21
N ASP A 93 -7.81 -21.82 9.15
CA ASP A 93 -9.11 -21.61 8.52
C ASP A 93 -10.21 -22.10 9.46
N LYS A 94 -10.75 -21.18 10.27
CA LYS A 94 -11.99 -21.44 11.01
C LYS A 94 -13.24 -21.06 10.21
N ASN A 95 -13.11 -20.40 9.06
CA ASN A 95 -14.23 -19.97 8.22
C ASN A 95 -13.79 -19.82 6.74
N ALA A 96 -13.46 -20.93 6.08
CA ALA A 96 -13.31 -20.95 4.62
C ALA A 96 -14.63 -20.63 3.91
#